data_AF-A0A850ICC5-F1
#
_entry.id   AF-A0A850ICC5-F1
#
_cell.length_a   1.000
_cell.length_b   1.000
_cell.length_c   1.000
_cell.angle_alpha   90.00
_cell.angle_beta   90.00
_cell.angle_gamma   90.00
#
_symmetry.space_group_name_H-M   'P 1'
#
loop_
_entity.id
_entity.type
_entity.pdbx_description
1 polymer ?
#
loop_
_entity_poly.entity_id
_entity_poly.type
_entity_poly.pdbx_seq_one_letter_code
_entity_poly.pdbx_strand_id
1 'polypeptide(L)'
;MLMEYGRRAGMDKKELEALFKGEGFARLVVAGGGVPRDVLSLFLESMSPSEGEAVGMDEIRVLSRSNLERHIEELKQDSQIDEQNILIAGIYVLREFCLGRKMNVFLVPEQLLQQEEDWKSLFSRLVDYRIIHQAGSALTHKSQQGYFQAFAIDSGCYAHLRKMDRRFNEIDESKTAAKDQMRSAPVLSLTDLQTLFKNVPKNAEEVLKEVPEEE
;
A
#
# COMPACT_ATOMS: atom_id res chain seq x y z
N MET A 1 10.89 -7.23 15.81
CA MET A 1 11.53 -7.98 14.70
C MET A 1 12.92 -7.43 14.37
N LEU A 2 13.06 -6.20 13.86
CA LEU A 2 14.37 -5.64 13.48
C LEU A 2 15.39 -5.65 14.63
N MET A 3 14.95 -5.34 15.86
CA MET A 3 15.75 -5.46 17.09
C MET A 3 16.41 -6.83 17.28
N GLU A 4 15.70 -7.92 16.96
CA GLU A 4 16.22 -9.27 17.11
C GLU A 4 17.23 -9.61 16.01
N TYR A 5 17.04 -9.08 14.80
CA TYR A 5 18.03 -9.18 13.73
C TYR A 5 19.31 -8.41 14.06
N GLY A 6 19.18 -7.15 14.52
CA GLY A 6 20.32 -6.35 14.97
C GLY A 6 21.12 -7.05 16.07
N ARG A 7 20.42 -7.56 17.10
CA ARG A 7 21.05 -8.32 18.19
C ARG A 7 21.83 -9.54 17.68
N ARG A 8 21.30 -10.28 16.71
CA ARG A 8 21.99 -11.44 16.09
C ARG A 8 23.18 -11.03 15.22
N ALA A 9 23.13 -9.85 14.62
CA ALA A 9 24.24 -9.25 13.87
C ALA A 9 25.32 -8.64 14.78
N GLY A 10 25.16 -8.71 16.10
CA GLY A 10 26.10 -8.12 17.06
C GLY A 10 25.91 -6.62 17.28
N MET A 11 24.83 -6.04 16.76
CA MET A 11 24.50 -4.64 16.97
C MET A 11 23.77 -4.43 18.29
N ASP A 12 24.13 -3.37 19.00
CA ASP A 12 23.36 -2.89 20.13
C ASP A 12 22.14 -2.07 19.68
N LYS A 13 21.30 -1.69 20.64
CA LYS A 13 20.07 -0.93 20.37
C LYS A 13 20.37 0.43 19.72
N LYS A 14 21.42 1.13 20.17
CA LYS A 14 21.77 2.47 19.68
C LYS A 14 22.30 2.40 18.26
N GLU A 15 23.13 1.41 17.96
CA GLU A 15 23.66 1.18 16.61
C GLU A 15 22.53 0.88 15.63
N LEU A 16 21.51 0.11 16.06
CA LEU A 16 20.35 -0.17 15.22
C LEU A 16 19.46 1.06 15.03
N GLU A 17 19.21 1.83 16.09
CA GLU A 17 18.43 3.07 16.00
C GLU A 17 19.14 4.11 15.12
N ALA A 18 20.48 4.14 15.13
CA ALA A 18 21.28 5.01 14.28
C ALA A 18 21.18 4.69 12.77
N LEU A 19 20.63 3.54 12.38
CA LEU A 19 20.33 3.24 10.97
C LEU A 19 19.17 4.06 10.42
N PHE A 20 18.40 4.77 11.26
CA PHE A 20 17.22 5.53 10.83
C PHE A 20 17.25 6.98 11.34
N LYS A 21 16.79 7.92 10.51
CA LYS A 21 16.55 9.33 10.90
C LYS A 21 15.08 9.50 11.26
N GLY A 22 14.78 10.08 12.43
CA GLY A 22 13.42 10.44 12.83
C GLY A 22 12.43 9.27 12.76
N GLU A 23 11.34 9.42 12.02
CA GLU A 23 10.32 8.37 11.82
C GLU A 23 10.62 7.43 10.63
N GLY A 24 11.86 7.39 10.14
CA GLY A 24 12.26 6.55 8.99
C GLY A 24 11.84 5.08 9.16
N PHE A 25 12.12 4.47 10.30
CA PHE A 25 11.71 3.07 10.52
C PHE A 25 10.18 2.87 10.49
N ALA A 26 9.41 3.79 11.06
CA ALA A 26 7.94 3.69 11.02
C ALA A 26 7.42 3.82 9.58
N ARG A 27 7.99 4.77 8.80
CA ARG A 27 7.64 4.92 7.39
C ARG A 27 8.02 3.70 6.56
N LEU A 28 9.14 3.04 6.87
CA LEU A 28 9.57 1.80 6.22
C LEU A 28 8.57 0.66 6.48
N VAL A 29 8.08 0.55 7.72
CA VAL A 29 7.08 -0.45 8.10
C VAL A 29 5.78 -0.25 7.31
N VAL A 30 5.32 0.99 7.18
CA VAL A 30 4.16 1.33 6.34
C VAL A 30 4.42 1.01 4.87
N ALA A 31 5.61 1.36 4.36
CA ALA A 31 5.97 1.11 2.97
C ALA A 31 6.02 -0.40 2.62
N GLY A 32 6.41 -1.24 3.58
CA GLY A 32 6.36 -2.69 3.45
C GLY A 32 5.03 -3.32 3.86
N GLY A 33 3.94 -2.55 4.03
CA GLY A 33 2.62 -3.07 4.39
C GLY A 33 2.59 -3.81 5.74
N GLY A 34 3.51 -3.50 6.65
CA GLY A 34 3.69 -4.24 7.91
C GLY A 34 4.24 -5.67 7.74
N VAL A 35 4.55 -6.11 6.51
CA VAL A 35 5.04 -7.45 6.21
C VAL A 35 6.57 -7.52 6.44
N PRO A 36 7.04 -8.36 7.38
CA PRO A 36 8.45 -8.55 7.70
C PRO A 36 9.43 -8.62 6.52
N ARG A 37 9.07 -9.42 5.51
CA ARG A 37 9.91 -9.67 4.35
C ARG A 37 10.07 -8.41 3.50
N ASP A 38 8.96 -7.75 3.21
CA ASP A 38 8.96 -6.59 2.33
C ASP A 38 9.63 -5.38 2.99
N VAL A 39 9.44 -5.21 4.31
CA VAL A 39 10.17 -4.23 5.13
C VAL A 39 11.68 -4.42 5.05
N LEU A 40 12.18 -5.66 5.14
CA LEU A 40 13.61 -5.94 5.04
C LEU A 40 14.16 -5.74 3.63
N SER A 41 13.42 -6.15 2.60
CA SER A 41 13.80 -5.90 1.20
C SER A 41 13.93 -4.41 0.92
N LEU A 42 12.91 -3.62 1.28
CA LEU A 42 12.92 -2.16 1.17
C LEU A 42 14.07 -1.53 1.96
N PHE A 43 14.37 -2.05 3.14
CA PHE A 43 15.49 -1.54 3.94
C PHE A 43 16.83 -1.73 3.23
N LEU A 44 17.09 -2.92 2.69
CA LEU A 44 18.31 -3.21 1.93
C LEU A 44 18.44 -2.30 0.69
N GLU A 45 17.34 -2.06 -0.02
CA GLU A 45 17.30 -1.12 -1.13
C GLU A 45 17.59 0.31 -0.66
N SER A 46 17.08 0.71 0.50
CA SER A 46 17.28 2.06 1.04
C SER A 46 18.69 2.37 1.53
N MET A 47 19.46 1.35 1.90
CA MET A 47 20.87 1.51 2.28
C MET A 47 21.80 1.69 1.08
N SER A 48 21.40 1.23 -0.12
CA SER A 48 22.24 1.29 -1.32
C SER A 48 22.54 2.73 -1.79
N PRO A 49 21.55 3.65 -1.88
CA PRO A 49 21.79 5.04 -2.27
C PRO A 49 22.29 5.93 -1.11
N SER A 50 22.23 5.48 0.15
CA SER A 50 22.54 6.35 1.29
C SER A 50 24.03 6.42 1.65
N GLU A 51 24.94 5.70 0.98
CA GLU A 51 26.39 5.67 1.25
C GLU A 51 26.78 5.52 2.74
N GLY A 52 25.94 4.85 3.54
CA GLY A 52 26.15 4.69 4.99
C GLY A 52 25.51 5.78 5.86
N GLU A 53 24.79 6.73 5.27
CA GLU A 53 23.86 7.58 6.00
C GLU A 53 22.65 6.77 6.50
N ALA A 54 22.15 7.18 7.66
CA ALA A 54 20.90 6.70 8.22
C ALA A 54 19.74 6.86 7.20
N VAL A 55 18.70 6.03 7.28
CA VAL A 55 17.57 6.06 6.34
C VAL A 55 16.45 6.91 6.93
N GLY A 56 16.04 7.97 6.20
CA GLY A 56 14.98 8.88 6.61
C GLY A 56 13.66 8.63 5.87
N MET A 57 12.65 9.43 6.19
CA MET A 57 11.34 9.34 5.55
C MET A 57 11.37 9.66 4.06
N ASP A 58 12.24 10.59 3.64
CA ASP A 58 12.27 11.04 2.25
C ASP A 58 12.91 10.00 1.34
N GLU A 59 13.98 9.34 1.79
CA GLU A 59 14.58 8.21 1.08
C GLU A 59 13.56 7.08 0.89
N ILE A 60 12.78 6.76 1.92
CA ILE A 60 11.74 5.73 1.84
C ILE A 60 10.63 6.15 0.88
N ARG A 61 10.17 7.40 0.89
CA ARG A 61 9.12 7.88 -0.05
C ARG A 61 9.56 7.76 -1.50
N VAL A 62 10.81 8.10 -1.80
CA VAL A 62 11.36 7.94 -3.15
C VAL A 62 11.37 6.47 -3.56
N LEU A 63 11.83 5.58 -2.67
CA LEU A 63 11.88 4.14 -2.92
C LEU A 63 10.49 3.51 -3.07
N SER A 64 9.52 3.89 -2.24
CA SER A 64 8.13 3.43 -2.35
C SER A 64 7.57 3.66 -3.75
N ARG A 65 7.86 4.82 -4.36
CA ARG A 65 7.44 5.10 -5.72
C ARG A 65 8.14 4.19 -6.74
N SER A 66 9.46 4.12 -6.68
CA SER A 66 10.23 3.26 -7.59
C SER A 66 9.82 1.79 -7.48
N ASN A 67 9.43 1.34 -6.29
CA ASN A 67 8.94 -0.01 -6.07
C ASN A 67 7.55 -0.23 -6.66
N LEU A 68 6.63 0.73 -6.53
CA LEU A 68 5.34 0.65 -7.24
C LEU A 68 5.55 0.55 -8.76
N GLU A 69 6.41 1.38 -9.33
CA GLU A 69 6.73 1.35 -10.77
C GLU A 69 7.32 -0.02 -11.18
N ARG A 70 8.18 -0.60 -10.34
CA ARG A 70 8.74 -1.94 -10.55
C ARG A 70 7.67 -3.02 -10.48
N HIS A 71 6.79 -3.00 -9.48
CA HIS A 71 5.69 -3.95 -9.34
C HIS A 71 4.72 -3.88 -10.53
N ILE A 72 4.44 -2.67 -11.05
CA ILE A 72 3.64 -2.49 -12.26
C ILE A 72 4.34 -3.15 -13.46
N GLU A 73 5.65 -2.98 -13.59
CA GLU A 73 6.40 -3.58 -14.71
C GLU A 73 6.51 -5.11 -14.59
N GLU A 74 6.74 -5.65 -13.38
CA GLU A 74 6.70 -7.10 -13.10
C GLU A 74 5.32 -7.68 -13.47
N LEU A 75 4.25 -7.01 -13.05
CA LEU A 75 2.89 -7.39 -13.38
C LEU A 75 2.66 -7.46 -14.89
N LYS A 76 3.16 -6.48 -15.66
CA LYS A 76 3.03 -6.46 -17.12
C LYS A 76 3.81 -7.58 -17.80
N GLN A 77 4.98 -7.93 -17.28
CA GLN A 77 5.79 -9.01 -17.83
C GLN A 77 5.17 -10.39 -17.58
N ASP A 78 4.49 -10.55 -16.44
CA ASP A 78 3.95 -11.82 -15.97
C ASP A 78 2.46 -12.06 -16.33
N SER A 79 1.78 -11.09 -16.95
CA SER A 79 0.35 -11.18 -17.29
C SER A 79 0.10 -11.17 -18.80
N GLN A 80 -1.03 -11.77 -19.21
CA GLN A 80 -1.52 -11.64 -20.59
C GLN A 80 -2.14 -10.25 -20.81
N ILE A 81 -2.17 -9.76 -22.05
CA ILE A 81 -2.60 -8.38 -22.37
C ILE A 81 -3.99 -8.04 -21.78
N ASP A 82 -4.96 -8.92 -21.89
CA ASP A 82 -6.32 -8.67 -21.37
C ASP A 82 -6.33 -8.57 -19.84
N GLU A 83 -5.55 -9.41 -19.17
CA GLU A 83 -5.40 -9.41 -17.72
C GLU A 83 -4.62 -8.17 -17.25
N GLN A 84 -3.54 -7.82 -17.95
CA GLN A 84 -2.74 -6.63 -17.71
C GLN A 84 -3.62 -5.37 -17.68
N ASN A 85 -4.52 -5.22 -18.67
CA ASN A 85 -5.43 -4.09 -18.75
C ASN A 85 -6.37 -4.00 -17.53
N ILE A 86 -6.90 -5.14 -17.08
CA ILE A 86 -7.79 -5.21 -15.91
C ILE A 86 -7.02 -4.89 -14.63
N LEU A 87 -5.79 -5.40 -14.51
CA LEU A 87 -4.93 -5.15 -13.35
C LEU A 87 -4.54 -3.68 -13.26
N ILE A 88 -4.06 -3.06 -14.34
CA ILE A 88 -3.72 -1.63 -14.39
C ILE A 88 -4.95 -0.78 -14.04
N ALA A 89 -6.12 -1.13 -14.60
CA ALA A 89 -7.37 -0.47 -14.24
C ALA A 89 -7.69 -0.60 -12.75
N GLY A 90 -7.46 -1.78 -12.16
CA GLY A 90 -7.58 -2.03 -10.73
C GLY A 90 -6.67 -1.14 -9.88
N ILE A 91 -5.39 -1.04 -10.22
CA ILE A 91 -4.43 -0.17 -9.53
C ILE A 91 -4.93 1.28 -9.54
N TYR A 92 -5.35 1.77 -10.71
CA TYR A 92 -5.91 3.12 -10.87
C TYR A 92 -7.14 3.32 -9.98
N VAL A 93 -8.13 2.41 -10.06
CA VAL A 93 -9.38 2.52 -9.30
C VAL A 93 -9.13 2.55 -7.80
N LEU A 94 -8.24 1.70 -7.28
CA LEU A 94 -7.93 1.65 -5.86
C LEU A 94 -7.17 2.90 -5.40
N ARG A 95 -6.21 3.39 -6.20
CA ARG A 95 -5.52 4.66 -5.95
C ARG A 95 -6.53 5.80 -5.85
N GLU A 96 -7.38 5.97 -6.86
CA GLU A 96 -8.37 7.05 -6.91
C GLU A 96 -9.38 6.98 -5.76
N PHE A 97 -9.85 5.77 -5.43
CA PHE A 97 -10.76 5.57 -4.31
C PHE A 97 -10.11 6.01 -2.98
N CYS A 98 -8.89 5.53 -2.70
CA CYS A 98 -8.16 5.85 -1.48
C CYS A 98 -7.79 7.33 -1.39
N LEU A 99 -7.32 7.94 -2.48
CA LEU A 99 -7.00 9.37 -2.54
C LEU A 99 -8.25 10.23 -2.36
N GLY A 100 -9.35 9.90 -3.04
CA GLY A 100 -10.63 10.60 -2.90
C GLY A 100 -11.21 10.51 -1.50
N ARG A 101 -11.02 9.38 -0.81
CA ARG A 101 -11.41 9.18 0.60
C ARG A 101 -10.36 9.64 1.61
N LYS A 102 -9.18 10.04 1.13
CA LYS A 102 -8.02 10.47 1.90
C LYS A 102 -7.59 9.46 2.97
N MET A 103 -7.52 8.18 2.59
CA MET A 103 -7.10 7.09 3.47
C MET A 103 -6.43 5.97 2.68
N ASN A 104 -5.39 5.35 3.24
CA ASN A 104 -4.67 4.23 2.62
C ASN A 104 -5.42 2.90 2.73
N VAL A 105 -6.31 2.75 3.72
CA VAL A 105 -7.08 1.52 3.94
C VAL A 105 -8.48 1.65 3.39
N PHE A 106 -8.97 0.57 2.79
CA PHE A 106 -10.36 0.39 2.39
C PHE A 106 -10.88 -0.99 2.82
N LEU A 107 -12.20 -1.10 2.90
CA LEU A 107 -12.90 -2.33 3.26
C LEU A 107 -13.64 -2.89 2.05
N VAL A 108 -13.55 -4.19 1.81
CA VAL A 108 -14.34 -4.89 0.80
C VAL A 108 -15.29 -5.86 1.53
N PRO A 109 -16.60 -5.86 1.24
CA PRO A 109 -17.51 -6.85 1.81
C PRO A 109 -17.04 -8.28 1.51
N GLU A 110 -16.96 -9.16 2.50
CA GLU A 110 -16.51 -10.54 2.27
C GLU A 110 -17.44 -11.28 1.31
N GLN A 111 -18.73 -10.97 1.35
CA GLN A 111 -19.72 -11.53 0.43
C GLN A 111 -19.39 -11.20 -1.03
N LEU A 112 -18.86 -10.01 -1.33
CA LEU A 112 -18.42 -9.63 -2.67
C LEU A 112 -17.29 -10.56 -3.13
N LEU A 113 -16.28 -10.74 -2.29
CA LEU A 113 -15.13 -11.61 -2.58
C LEU A 113 -15.49 -13.11 -2.67
N GLN A 114 -16.64 -13.52 -2.12
CA GLN A 114 -17.12 -14.89 -2.19
C GLN A 114 -18.01 -15.16 -3.41
N GLN A 115 -18.75 -14.16 -3.86
CA GLN A 115 -19.78 -14.31 -4.91
C GLN A 115 -19.30 -13.85 -6.28
N GLU A 116 -18.33 -12.93 -6.33
CA GLU A 116 -17.82 -12.35 -7.56
C GLU A 116 -16.37 -12.79 -7.82
N GLU A 117 -16.21 -13.89 -8.56
CA GLU A 117 -14.88 -14.50 -8.77
C GLU A 117 -13.92 -13.57 -9.51
N ASP A 118 -14.41 -12.74 -10.45
CA ASP A 118 -13.59 -11.77 -11.17
C ASP A 118 -12.97 -10.73 -10.23
N TRP A 119 -13.76 -10.19 -9.29
CA TRP A 119 -13.26 -9.23 -8.31
C TRP A 119 -12.30 -9.88 -7.33
N LYS A 120 -12.64 -11.07 -6.84
CA LYS A 120 -11.76 -11.83 -5.96
C LYS A 120 -10.41 -12.12 -6.63
N SER A 121 -10.43 -12.57 -7.88
CA SER A 121 -9.22 -12.80 -8.68
C SER A 121 -8.40 -11.52 -8.82
N LEU A 122 -9.03 -10.39 -9.15
CA LEU A 122 -8.38 -9.10 -9.21
C LEU A 122 -7.68 -8.74 -7.88
N PHE A 123 -8.39 -8.78 -6.75
CA PHE A 123 -7.81 -8.45 -5.45
C PHE A 123 -6.66 -9.39 -5.08
N SER A 124 -6.80 -10.69 -5.31
CA SER A 124 -5.73 -11.67 -5.08
C SER A 124 -4.48 -11.37 -5.91
N ARG A 125 -4.64 -11.06 -7.20
CA ARG A 125 -3.53 -10.71 -8.08
C ARG A 125 -2.85 -9.41 -7.65
N LEU A 126 -3.61 -8.40 -7.24
CA LEU A 126 -3.05 -7.14 -6.73
C LEU A 126 -2.29 -7.33 -5.40
N VAL A 127 -2.70 -8.30 -4.55
CA VAL A 127 -1.92 -8.71 -3.37
C VAL A 127 -0.62 -9.40 -3.79
N ASP A 128 -0.67 -10.33 -4.75
CA ASP A 128 0.51 -11.08 -5.22
C ASP A 128 1.61 -10.14 -5.74
N TYR A 129 1.22 -9.08 -6.46
CA TYR A 129 2.13 -8.05 -6.95
C TYR A 129 2.42 -6.93 -5.94
N ARG A 130 1.99 -7.06 -4.68
CA ARG A 130 2.21 -6.07 -3.61
C ARG A 130 1.72 -4.67 -3.98
N ILE A 131 0.68 -4.56 -4.80
CA ILE A 131 -0.02 -3.31 -5.07
C ILE A 131 -0.90 -2.95 -3.87
N ILE A 132 -1.45 -3.97 -3.22
CA ILE A 132 -2.21 -3.84 -1.98
C ILE A 132 -1.73 -4.87 -0.96
N HIS A 133 -1.93 -4.57 0.31
CA HIS A 133 -1.55 -5.40 1.44
C HIS A 133 -2.79 -5.83 2.22
N GLN A 134 -2.83 -7.09 2.65
CA GLN A 134 -3.93 -7.59 3.48
C GLN A 134 -3.77 -7.09 4.92
N ALA A 135 -4.61 -6.14 5.31
CA ALA A 135 -4.51 -5.45 6.60
C ALA A 135 -5.38 -6.07 7.71
N GLY A 136 -6.45 -6.79 7.32
CA GLY A 136 -7.32 -7.47 8.27
C GLY A 136 -8.42 -8.29 7.59
N SER A 137 -8.99 -9.24 8.33
CA SER A 137 -10.10 -10.09 7.87
C SER A 137 -11.20 -10.19 8.93
N ALA A 138 -12.40 -10.57 8.52
CA ALA A 138 -13.57 -10.72 9.38
C ALA A 138 -13.86 -9.48 10.25
N LEU A 139 -13.57 -8.29 9.75
CA LEU A 139 -13.83 -7.04 10.45
C LEU A 139 -15.31 -6.69 10.35
N THR A 140 -15.87 -6.08 11.41
CA THR A 140 -17.20 -5.45 11.34
C THR A 140 -17.05 -3.94 11.21
N HIS A 141 -17.85 -3.32 10.36
CA HIS A 141 -17.83 -1.87 10.16
C HIS A 141 -18.69 -1.15 11.23
N LYS A 142 -18.30 0.07 11.64
CA LYS A 142 -19.01 0.82 12.69
C LYS A 142 -20.43 1.24 12.30
N SER A 143 -20.74 1.30 11.00
CA SER A 143 -22.03 1.80 10.50
C SER A 143 -22.66 0.94 9.40
N GLN A 144 -22.04 -0.19 9.03
CA GLN A 144 -22.54 -1.07 7.97
C GLN A 144 -22.53 -2.51 8.49
N GLN A 145 -23.56 -3.28 8.14
CA GLN A 145 -23.68 -4.67 8.54
C GLN A 145 -22.82 -5.58 7.64
N GLY A 146 -22.45 -6.73 8.18
CA GLY A 146 -21.63 -7.73 7.48
C GLY A 146 -20.19 -7.79 7.96
N TYR A 147 -19.45 -8.71 7.37
CA TYR A 147 -18.01 -8.87 7.55
C TYR A 147 -17.25 -8.31 6.37
N PHE A 148 -16.11 -7.71 6.65
CA PHE A 148 -15.28 -7.00 5.70
C PHE A 148 -13.84 -7.47 5.77
N GLN A 149 -13.24 -7.59 4.60
CA GLN A 149 -11.81 -7.72 4.40
C GLN A 149 -11.20 -6.32 4.28
N ALA A 150 -10.14 -6.03 5.06
CA ALA A 150 -9.40 -4.78 4.96
C ALA A 150 -8.15 -4.96 4.10
N PHE A 151 -7.94 -3.99 3.21
CA PHE A 151 -6.74 -3.87 2.40
C PHE A 151 -6.16 -2.48 2.55
N ALA A 152 -4.84 -2.36 2.54
CA ALA A 152 -4.14 -1.10 2.38
C ALA A 152 -3.54 -1.01 0.99
N ILE A 153 -3.65 0.16 0.35
CA ILE A 153 -2.92 0.42 -0.89
C ILE A 153 -1.44 0.65 -0.60
N ASP A 154 -0.58 0.21 -1.52
CA ASP A 154 0.84 0.41 -1.42
C ASP A 154 1.20 1.89 -1.26
N SER A 155 2.20 2.16 -0.42
CA SER A 155 2.63 3.52 -0.12
C SER A 155 3.10 4.31 -1.34
N GLY A 156 3.62 3.65 -2.38
CA GLY A 156 4.02 4.28 -3.63
C GLY A 156 2.88 5.00 -4.34
N CYS A 157 1.63 4.55 -4.15
CA CYS A 157 0.44 5.16 -4.75
C CYS A 157 0.19 6.60 -4.28
N TYR A 158 0.74 6.98 -3.13
CA TYR A 158 0.52 8.28 -2.50
C TYR A 158 1.79 8.90 -1.87
N ALA A 159 2.96 8.26 -1.98
CA ALA A 159 4.21 8.70 -1.34
C ALA A 159 4.68 10.10 -1.76
N HIS A 160 4.30 10.56 -2.95
CA HIS A 160 4.66 11.86 -3.51
C HIS A 160 3.74 13.01 -3.04
N LEU A 161 2.64 12.70 -2.36
CA LEU A 161 1.66 13.69 -1.94
C LEU A 161 2.08 14.37 -0.62
N ARG A 162 3.13 15.19 -0.67
CA ARG A 162 3.72 15.89 0.50
C ARG A 162 2.71 16.78 1.25
N LYS A 163 1.76 17.42 0.55
CA LYS A 163 0.71 18.26 1.14
C LYS A 163 -0.45 17.47 1.78
N MET A 164 -0.43 16.13 1.69
CA MET A 164 -1.40 15.29 2.38
C MET A 164 -1.03 14.97 3.84
N ASP A 165 0.15 15.40 4.30
CA ASP A 165 0.67 15.17 5.66
C ASP A 165 -0.26 15.68 6.79
N ARG A 166 -1.32 16.42 6.45
CA ARG A 166 -2.40 16.82 7.38
C ARG A 166 -3.82 16.48 6.92
N ARG A 167 -4.00 15.90 5.73
CA ARG A 167 -5.32 15.63 5.13
C ARG A 167 -5.56 14.16 4.82
N PHE A 168 -4.51 13.33 4.79
CA PHE A 168 -4.61 11.89 4.57
C PHE A 168 -4.46 11.14 5.89
N ASN A 169 -5.47 10.35 6.20
CA ASN A 169 -5.51 9.56 7.42
C ASN A 169 -4.85 8.21 7.13
N GLU A 170 -3.53 8.17 7.25
CA GLU A 170 -2.77 6.93 7.10
C GLU A 170 -2.94 6.05 8.35
N ILE A 171 -3.46 4.85 8.16
CA ILE A 171 -3.49 3.80 9.18
C ILE A 171 -2.19 3.00 9.06
N ASP A 172 -1.39 3.05 10.12
CA ASP A 172 -0.22 2.19 10.29
C ASP A 172 -0.67 0.84 10.87
N GLU A 173 -0.63 -0.19 10.03
CA GLU A 173 -1.09 -1.56 10.33
C GLU A 173 -0.31 -2.23 11.46
N SER A 174 0.90 -1.75 11.75
CA SER A 174 1.72 -2.30 12.84
C SER A 174 1.24 -1.86 14.23
N LYS A 175 0.39 -0.83 14.32
CA LYS A 175 -0.12 -0.30 15.59
C LYS A 175 -1.26 -1.16 16.13
N THR A 176 -1.29 -1.33 17.44
CA THR A 176 -2.34 -2.10 18.14
C THR A 176 -3.76 -1.55 17.91
N ALA A 177 -3.89 -0.23 17.73
CA ALA A 177 -5.16 0.44 17.46
C ALA A 177 -5.63 0.33 16.00
N ALA A 178 -4.79 -0.16 15.09
CA ALA A 178 -5.06 -0.16 13.64
C ALA A 178 -6.38 -0.88 13.33
N LYS A 179 -6.60 -2.06 13.93
CA LYS A 179 -7.85 -2.82 13.72
C LYS A 179 -9.11 -2.04 14.09
N ASP A 180 -9.10 -1.23 15.16
CA ASP A 180 -10.28 -0.42 15.50
C ASP A 180 -10.49 0.75 14.52
N GLN A 181 -9.39 1.37 14.08
CA GLN A 181 -9.43 2.44 13.09
C GLN A 181 -10.01 1.94 11.76
N MET A 182 -9.56 0.76 11.30
CA MET A 182 -10.04 0.12 10.06
C MET A 182 -11.55 -0.14 10.05
N ARG A 183 -12.20 -0.31 11.21
CA ARG A 183 -13.66 -0.49 11.30
C ARG A 183 -14.45 0.75 10.86
N SER A 184 -13.78 1.87 10.64
CA SER A 184 -14.35 3.13 10.14
C SER A 184 -13.84 3.47 8.74
N ALA A 185 -13.06 2.58 8.12
CA ALA A 185 -12.50 2.80 6.79
C ALA A 185 -13.58 2.73 5.70
N PRO A 186 -13.42 3.45 4.58
CA PRO A 186 -14.42 3.50 3.53
C PRO A 186 -14.62 2.11 2.95
N VAL A 187 -15.88 1.76 2.75
CA VAL A 187 -16.27 0.52 2.10
C VAL A 187 -16.26 0.73 0.60
N LEU A 188 -15.50 -0.10 -0.10
CA LEU A 188 -15.49 -0.22 -1.55
C LEU A 188 -16.51 -1.29 -1.94
N SER A 189 -17.71 -0.86 -2.33
CA SER A 189 -18.80 -1.76 -2.70
C SER A 189 -18.69 -2.23 -4.15
N LEU A 190 -19.51 -3.22 -4.52
CA LEU A 190 -19.63 -3.66 -5.92
C LEU A 190 -20.07 -2.51 -6.84
N THR A 191 -20.98 -1.66 -6.38
CA THR A 191 -21.45 -0.49 -7.14
C THR A 191 -20.34 0.53 -7.32
N ASP A 192 -19.52 0.77 -6.29
CA ASP A 192 -18.36 1.66 -6.40
C ASP A 192 -17.37 1.12 -7.44
N LEU A 193 -17.02 -0.17 -7.35
CA LEU A 193 -16.13 -0.83 -8.32
C LEU A 193 -16.65 -0.69 -9.75
N GLN A 194 -17.90 -1.08 -10.00
CA GLN A 194 -18.51 -0.98 -11.33
C GLN A 194 -18.56 0.46 -11.85
N THR A 195 -18.73 1.45 -10.97
CA THR A 195 -18.78 2.86 -11.34
C THR A 195 -17.39 3.40 -11.66
N LEU A 196 -16.41 3.10 -10.80
CA LEU A 196 -15.03 3.57 -10.97
C LEU A 196 -14.37 2.94 -12.19
N PHE A 197 -14.60 1.64 -12.44
CA PHE A 197 -14.07 0.95 -13.62
C PHE A 197 -14.57 1.54 -14.94
N LYS A 198 -15.81 2.07 -14.98
CA LYS A 198 -16.33 2.77 -16.18
C LYS A 198 -15.62 4.10 -16.46
N ASN A 199 -15.01 4.69 -15.43
CA ASN A 199 -14.33 5.98 -15.51
C ASN A 199 -12.82 5.84 -15.66
N VAL A 200 -12.30 4.62 -15.85
CA VAL A 200 -10.86 4.39 -16.03
C VAL A 200 -10.44 5.01 -17.36
N PRO A 201 -9.45 5.92 -17.37
CA PRO A 201 -8.96 6.53 -18.60
C PRO A 201 -8.18 5.50 -19.43
N LYS A 202 -8.16 5.67 -20.75
CA LYS A 202 -7.42 4.76 -21.65
C LYS A 202 -5.91 4.75 -21.38
N ASN A 203 -5.39 5.84 -20.84
CA ASN A 203 -3.98 6.01 -20.48
C ASN A 203 -3.73 5.83 -18.97
N ALA A 204 -4.50 4.99 -18.28
CA ALA A 204 -4.36 4.78 -16.84
C ALA A 204 -2.92 4.45 -16.39
N GLU A 205 -2.14 3.70 -17.19
CA GLU A 205 -0.73 3.42 -16.89
C GLU A 205 0.11 4.71 -16.83
N GLU A 206 -0.10 5.63 -17.77
CA GLU A 206 0.63 6.91 -17.80
C GLU A 206 0.26 7.77 -16.59
N VAL A 207 -1.04 7.84 -16.26
CA VAL A 207 -1.53 8.58 -15.07
C VAL A 207 -1.00 8.00 -13.76
N LEU A 208 -0.76 6.69 -13.70
CA LEU A 208 -0.12 6.03 -12.55
C LEU A 208 1.37 6.38 -12.41
N LYS A 209 2.05 6.70 -13.52
CA LYS A 209 3.46 7.12 -13.54
C LYS A 209 3.63 8.62 -13.30
N GLU A 210 2.63 9.42 -13.64
CA GLU A 210 2.63 10.86 -13.43
C GLU A 210 2.67 11.22 -11.94
N VAL A 211 3.51 12.21 -11.61
CA VAL A 211 3.44 12.91 -10.34
C VAL A 211 2.37 13.98 -10.53
N PRO A 212 1.24 13.94 -9.79
CA PRO A 212 0.29 15.05 -9.79
C PRO A 212 1.06 16.33 -9.47
N GLU A 213 0.96 17.33 -10.35
CA GLU A 213 1.53 18.65 -10.09
C GLU A 213 0.89 19.22 -8.81
N GLU A 214 1.73 19.83 -7.98
CA GLU A 214 1.39 20.26 -6.63
C GLU A 214 0.44 21.48 -6.62
N GLU A 215 -0.84 21.34 -6.95
CA GLU A 215 -1.84 22.39 -6.67
C GLU A 215 -2.08 22.55 -5.14
#